data_AF-A0A934C3U6-F1
#
_entry.id   AF-A0A934C3U6-F1
#
_cell.length_a   1.000
_cell.length_b   1.000
_cell.length_c   1.000
_cell.angle_alpha   90.00
_cell.angle_beta   90.00
_cell.angle_gamma   90.00
#
_symmetry.space_group_name_H-M   'P 1'
#
loop_
_entity.id
_entity.type
_entity.pdbx_description
1 polymer ?
#
loop_
_entity_poly.entity_id
_entity_poly.type
_entity_poly.pdbx_seq_one_letter_code
_entity_poly.pdbx_strand_id
1 'polypeptide(L)'
;MNKIKWLFTLFLGIALLAAQAGPALAAPAQQDGFITGTVTEAACETDDAGVTTVLLTVQLADETTQTVRISQETAVTLGILAPDTPCSEEALAGAIGMEVSIDPSLVIPEDDEEEQGWKHPVAYALSLFFKDVTDYETIMAAHEDGTGFGVITQALWMTTQMEGDSEVFLAILQAKETGDYSAFTLEDGTVPQNWGQFKKALKEKKANLGAIMSNRDQQGTGDEVTPTGNNGQGSDKSNNGNGKGKGKGKND
;
A
#
# COMPACT_ATOMS: atom_id res chain seq x y z
N MET A 1 -39.51 -11.34 20.09
CA MET A 1 -38.74 -10.37 20.91
C MET A 1 -37.23 -10.61 20.89
N ASN A 2 -36.66 -11.31 19.89
CA ASN A 2 -35.22 -11.66 19.87
C ASN A 2 -34.37 -10.81 18.90
N LYS A 3 -35.00 -9.99 18.04
CA LYS A 3 -34.29 -9.17 17.04
C LYS A 3 -33.77 -7.83 17.60
N ILE A 4 -34.38 -7.33 18.68
CA ILE A 4 -33.97 -6.07 19.34
C ILE A 4 -32.72 -6.26 20.22
N LYS A 5 -32.52 -7.45 20.78
CA LYS A 5 -31.33 -7.77 21.60
C LYS A 5 -30.04 -7.85 20.77
N TRP A 6 -30.14 -8.24 19.50
CA TRP A 6 -29.00 -8.37 18.60
C TRP A 6 -28.51 -7.00 18.06
N LEU A 7 -29.44 -6.06 17.82
CA LEU A 7 -29.09 -4.69 17.42
C LEU A 7 -28.37 -3.91 18.55
N PHE A 8 -28.71 -4.18 19.81
CA PHE A 8 -28.04 -3.55 20.95
C PHE A 8 -26.61 -4.06 21.16
N THR A 9 -26.32 -5.33 20.84
CA THR A 9 -24.95 -5.88 20.95
C THR A 9 -24.05 -5.37 19.83
N LEU A 10 -24.59 -5.19 18.62
CA LEU A 10 -23.86 -4.62 17.49
C LEU A 10 -23.52 -3.13 17.71
N PHE A 11 -24.44 -2.34 18.28
CA PHE A 11 -24.17 -0.93 18.58
C PHE A 11 -23.17 -0.74 19.74
N LEU A 12 -23.15 -1.65 20.72
CA LEU A 12 -22.18 -1.59 21.81
C LEU A 12 -20.76 -1.94 21.33
N GLY A 13 -20.61 -2.87 20.38
CA GLY A 13 -19.31 -3.19 19.77
C GLY A 13 -18.73 -2.04 18.94
N ILE A 14 -19.57 -1.32 18.19
CA ILE A 14 -19.13 -0.17 17.37
C ILE A 14 -18.75 1.03 18.25
N ALA A 15 -19.43 1.23 19.39
CA ALA A 15 -19.09 2.29 20.34
C ALA A 15 -17.74 2.06 21.05
N LEU A 16 -17.38 0.79 21.31
CA LEU A 16 -16.04 0.44 21.84
C LEU A 16 -14.93 0.59 20.79
N LEU A 17 -15.22 0.34 19.50
CA LEU A 17 -14.27 0.57 18.40
C LEU A 17 -13.98 2.07 18.16
N ALA A 18 -14.96 2.94 18.39
CA ALA A 18 -14.79 4.39 18.23
C ALA A 18 -14.04 5.08 19.39
N ALA A 19 -13.85 4.40 20.53
CA ALA A 19 -13.07 4.92 21.65
C ALA A 19 -11.55 4.76 21.44
N GLN A 20 -11.13 4.05 20.39
CA GLN A 20 -9.73 3.81 20.05
C GLN A 20 -9.18 4.85 19.05
N ALA A 21 -10.04 5.66 18.44
CA ALA A 21 -9.64 6.77 17.60
C ALA A 21 -9.45 8.04 18.46
N GLY A 22 -8.53 7.96 19.40
CA GLY A 22 -7.88 9.18 19.91
C GLY A 22 -7.10 9.83 18.75
N PRO A 23 -6.81 11.14 18.79
CA PRO A 23 -5.85 11.70 17.87
C PRO A 23 -4.55 10.89 18.02
N ALA A 24 -4.14 10.22 16.95
CA ALA A 24 -2.76 9.80 16.75
C ALA A 24 -1.93 11.10 16.71
N LEU A 25 -1.63 11.62 17.90
CA LEU A 25 -0.60 12.61 18.07
C LEU A 25 0.68 11.86 17.74
N ALA A 26 1.31 12.29 16.64
CA ALA A 26 2.63 11.90 16.22
C ALA A 26 3.52 11.57 17.43
N ALA A 27 4.22 10.45 17.35
CA ALA A 27 5.25 10.04 18.30
C ALA A 27 5.99 11.28 18.83
N PRO A 28 6.10 11.45 20.16
CA PRO A 28 6.75 12.61 20.72
C PRO A 28 8.18 12.65 20.19
N ALA A 29 8.47 13.70 19.42
CA ALA A 29 9.84 14.09 19.11
C ALA A 29 10.63 14.05 20.42
N GLN A 30 11.74 13.28 20.43
CA GLN A 30 12.66 13.09 21.57
C GLN A 30 12.54 14.24 22.57
N GLN A 31 11.75 14.04 23.62
CA GLN A 31 11.67 15.02 24.70
C GLN A 31 12.97 14.90 25.48
N ASP A 32 13.75 15.98 25.52
CA ASP A 32 14.86 16.11 26.47
C ASP A 32 14.28 16.16 27.89
N GLY A 33 14.13 15.00 28.53
CA GLY A 33 13.57 14.88 29.89
C GLY A 33 13.02 13.48 30.20
N PHE A 34 12.65 13.25 31.46
CA PHE A 34 11.92 12.03 31.84
C PHE A 34 10.43 12.18 31.54
N ILE A 35 9.77 11.09 31.15
CA ILE A 35 8.31 11.00 31.10
C ILE A 35 7.84 10.78 32.53
N THR A 36 7.33 11.83 33.17
CA THR A 36 6.90 11.81 34.57
C THR A 36 5.40 12.01 34.68
N GLY A 37 4.72 11.08 35.36
CA GLY A 37 3.28 11.16 35.56
C GLY A 37 2.72 9.99 36.36
N THR A 38 1.40 9.90 36.41
CA THR A 38 0.67 8.85 37.13
C THR A 38 0.21 7.78 36.16
N VAL A 39 0.49 6.50 36.45
CA VAL A 39 -0.02 5.38 35.65
C VAL A 39 -1.53 5.29 35.78
N THR A 40 -2.25 5.43 34.68
CA THR A 40 -3.73 5.29 34.63
C THR A 40 -4.17 3.94 34.10
N GLU A 41 -3.34 3.29 33.30
CA GLU A 41 -3.60 1.96 32.72
C GLU A 41 -2.27 1.23 32.53
N ALA A 42 -2.30 -0.10 32.68
CA ALA A 42 -1.15 -0.95 32.50
C ALA A 42 -1.60 -2.30 31.92
N ALA A 43 -0.94 -2.75 30.84
CA ALA A 43 -1.27 -3.99 30.15
C ALA A 43 0.01 -4.75 29.76
N CYS A 44 -0.15 -6.04 29.49
CA CYS A 44 0.92 -6.90 29.00
C CYS A 44 0.65 -7.24 27.53
N GLU A 45 1.66 -7.10 26.68
CA GLU A 45 1.66 -7.59 25.31
C GLU A 45 2.71 -8.66 25.14
N THR A 46 2.46 -9.65 24.29
CA THR A 46 3.46 -10.65 23.92
C THR A 46 3.46 -10.77 22.40
N ASP A 47 4.61 -10.57 21.80
CA ASP A 47 4.77 -10.64 20.35
C ASP A 47 4.77 -12.10 19.82
N ASP A 48 4.79 -12.24 18.49
CA ASP A 48 4.86 -13.54 17.81
C ASP A 48 6.16 -14.31 18.10
N ALA A 49 7.21 -13.62 18.54
CA ALA A 49 8.47 -14.21 18.96
C ALA A 49 8.45 -14.67 20.44
N GLY A 50 7.37 -14.41 21.17
CA GLY A 50 7.19 -14.75 22.58
C GLY A 50 7.85 -13.76 23.54
N VAL A 51 8.21 -12.56 23.10
CA VAL A 51 8.75 -11.49 23.93
C VAL A 51 7.60 -10.72 24.56
N THR A 52 7.58 -10.66 25.89
CA THR A 52 6.55 -9.94 26.65
C THR A 52 7.02 -8.52 26.99
N THR A 53 6.20 -7.52 26.65
CA THR A 53 6.39 -6.10 26.98
C THR A 53 5.24 -5.57 27.83
N VAL A 54 5.49 -4.46 28.54
CA VAL A 54 4.48 -3.77 29.36
C VAL A 54 4.09 -2.46 28.68
N LEU A 55 2.80 -2.25 28.45
CA LEU A 55 2.24 -0.98 28.00
C LEU A 55 1.72 -0.21 29.19
N LEU A 56 2.10 1.06 29.28
CA LEU A 56 1.70 1.95 30.36
C LEU A 56 1.10 3.20 29.78
N THR A 57 -0.14 3.50 30.17
CA THR A 57 -0.73 4.82 29.93
C THR A 57 -0.40 5.69 31.13
N VAL A 58 0.34 6.76 30.90
CA VAL A 58 0.81 7.70 31.93
C VAL A 58 0.10 9.04 31.72
N GLN A 59 -0.60 9.51 32.75
CA GLN A 59 -1.13 10.87 32.79
C GLN A 59 -0.06 11.84 33.29
N LEU A 60 0.31 12.77 32.42
CA LEU A 60 1.31 13.81 32.65
C LEU A 60 0.72 14.95 33.49
N ALA A 61 1.59 15.83 34.00
CA ALA A 61 1.21 16.95 34.87
C ALA A 61 0.30 17.99 34.19
N ASP A 62 0.27 18.04 32.86
CA ASP A 62 -0.62 18.89 32.06
C ASP A 62 -1.97 18.22 31.74
N GLU A 63 -2.27 17.12 32.44
CA GLU A 63 -3.47 16.28 32.28
C GLU A 63 -3.54 15.51 30.95
N THR A 64 -2.52 15.60 30.09
CA THR A 64 -2.42 14.77 28.89
C THR A 64 -2.01 13.34 29.23
N THR A 65 -2.35 12.40 28.35
CA THR A 65 -1.98 10.99 28.53
C THR A 65 -1.06 10.54 27.41
N GLN A 66 -0.04 9.76 27.76
CA GLN A 66 0.86 9.13 26.81
C GLN A 66 0.94 7.63 27.11
N THR A 67 0.83 6.80 26.09
CA THR A 67 1.11 5.37 26.19
C THR A 67 2.57 5.11 25.84
N VAL A 68 3.26 4.32 26.67
CA VAL A 68 4.65 3.92 26.45
C VAL A 68 4.79 2.42 26.59
N ARG A 69 5.56 1.81 25.70
CA ARG A 69 5.95 0.41 25.76
C ARG A 69 7.32 0.30 26.41
N ILE A 70 7.44 -0.57 27.41
CA ILE A 70 8.71 -0.85 28.10
C ILE A 70 8.95 -2.35 28.23
N SER A 71 10.21 -2.74 28.41
CA SER A 71 10.54 -4.13 28.69
C SER A 71 10.05 -4.56 30.08
N GLN A 72 9.87 -5.88 30.28
CA GLN A 72 9.55 -6.42 31.60
C GLN A 72 10.64 -6.10 32.64
N GLU A 73 11.92 -6.11 32.25
CA GLU A 73 13.05 -5.74 33.12
C GLU A 73 12.97 -4.27 33.56
N THR A 74 12.62 -3.38 32.63
CA THR A 74 12.37 -1.97 32.92
C THR A 74 11.19 -1.81 33.88
N ALA A 75 10.08 -2.54 33.66
CA ALA A 75 8.91 -2.49 34.55
C ALA A 75 9.24 -2.95 35.98
N VAL A 76 10.08 -3.99 36.13
CA VAL A 76 10.57 -4.43 37.44
C VAL A 76 11.45 -3.36 38.11
N THR A 77 12.35 -2.74 37.33
CA THR A 77 13.25 -1.68 37.83
C THR A 77 12.47 -0.45 38.31
N LEU A 78 11.37 -0.11 37.63
CA LEU A 78 10.48 0.99 38.00
C LEU A 78 9.52 0.64 39.15
N GLY A 79 9.51 -0.61 39.62
CA GLY A 79 8.61 -1.08 40.67
C GLY A 79 7.16 -1.29 40.23
N ILE A 80 6.90 -1.27 38.91
CA ILE A 80 5.59 -1.49 38.29
C ILE A 80 5.23 -2.98 38.36
N LEU A 81 6.24 -3.84 38.23
CA LEU A 81 6.09 -5.29 38.32
C LEU A 81 7.00 -5.84 39.42
N ALA A 82 6.53 -6.81 40.19
CA ALA A 82 7.37 -7.50 41.16
C ALA A 82 8.42 -8.38 40.45
N PRO A 83 9.63 -8.54 41.01
CA PRO A 83 10.64 -9.43 40.44
C PRO A 83 10.11 -10.86 40.35
N ASP A 84 10.56 -11.60 39.34
CA ASP A 84 10.18 -13.00 39.05
C ASP A 84 8.68 -13.24 38.87
N THR A 85 7.87 -12.18 38.72
CA THR A 85 6.43 -12.28 38.50
C THR A 85 6.16 -12.17 36.99
N PRO A 86 5.43 -13.13 36.38
CA PRO A 86 5.03 -13.01 34.99
C PRO A 86 4.12 -11.79 34.80
N CYS A 87 4.22 -11.14 33.64
CA CYS A 87 3.32 -10.05 33.33
C CYS A 87 1.89 -10.58 33.18
N SER A 88 0.97 -10.10 34.02
CA SER A 88 -0.48 -10.32 33.87
C SER A 88 -1.22 -9.07 34.35
N GLU A 89 -2.50 -8.94 33.98
CA GLU A 89 -3.36 -7.84 34.45
C GLU A 89 -3.40 -7.76 35.98
N GLU A 90 -3.47 -8.90 36.67
CA GLU A 90 -3.48 -8.94 38.13
C GLU A 90 -2.17 -8.47 38.75
N ALA A 91 -1.04 -8.78 38.11
CA ALA A 91 0.28 -8.36 38.56
C ALA A 91 0.49 -6.84 38.38
N LEU A 92 -0.14 -6.25 37.36
CA LEU A 92 -0.07 -4.82 37.05
C LEU A 92 -1.14 -3.98 37.76
N ALA A 93 -2.16 -4.59 38.37
CA ALA A 93 -3.23 -3.86 39.05
C ALA A 93 -2.72 -2.92 40.16
N GLY A 94 -1.60 -3.28 40.80
CA GLY A 94 -0.95 -2.44 41.82
C GLY A 94 -0.21 -1.22 41.26
N ALA A 95 0.06 -1.19 39.96
CA ALA A 95 0.74 -0.08 39.29
C ALA A 95 -0.18 1.12 39.03
N ILE A 96 -1.50 0.90 38.95
CA ILE A 96 -2.47 1.97 38.68
C ILE A 96 -2.48 2.97 39.85
N GLY A 97 -2.27 4.24 39.53
CA GLY A 97 -2.14 5.34 40.50
C GLY A 97 -0.72 5.56 41.01
N MET A 98 0.27 4.78 40.58
CA MET A 98 1.67 5.02 40.92
C MET A 98 2.25 6.19 40.10
N GLU A 99 3.04 7.03 40.75
CA GLU A 99 3.89 8.00 40.05
C GLU A 99 5.12 7.28 39.49
N VAL A 100 5.40 7.51 38.21
CA VAL A 100 6.53 6.93 37.48
C VAL A 100 7.35 8.01 36.82
N SER A 101 8.65 7.75 36.67
CA SER A 101 9.60 8.60 35.93
C SER A 101 10.37 7.71 34.97
N ILE A 102 9.98 7.74 33.71
CA ILE A 102 10.50 6.83 32.67
C ILE A 102 11.52 7.59 31.83
N ASP A 103 12.71 7.03 31.69
CA ASP A 103 13.71 7.54 30.75
C ASP A 103 13.25 7.21 29.31
N PRO A 104 13.11 8.19 28.41
CA PRO A 104 12.68 7.95 27.03
C PRO A 104 13.57 6.94 26.28
N SER A 105 14.85 6.79 26.66
CA SER A 105 15.75 5.79 26.07
C SER A 105 15.40 4.35 26.44
N LEU A 106 14.59 4.14 27.48
CA LEU A 106 14.08 2.84 27.92
C LEU A 106 12.71 2.52 27.33
N VAL A 107 12.07 3.50 26.69
CA VAL A 107 10.84 3.27 25.94
C VAL A 107 11.22 2.48 24.69
N ILE A 108 10.65 1.29 24.57
CA ILE A 108 10.70 0.53 23.33
C ILE A 108 9.86 1.36 22.37
N PRO A 109 10.45 1.93 21.30
CA PRO A 109 9.65 2.61 20.31
C PRO A 109 8.54 1.64 19.91
N GLU A 110 7.32 2.14 19.75
CA GLU A 110 6.40 1.39 18.94
C GLU A 110 7.13 1.22 17.61
N ASP A 111 7.57 -0.02 17.32
CA ASP A 111 7.76 -0.39 15.93
C ASP A 111 6.45 0.05 15.31
N ASP A 112 6.49 1.05 14.43
CA ASP A 112 5.34 1.53 13.72
C ASP A 112 4.73 0.30 13.03
N GLU A 113 3.82 -0.38 13.72
CA GLU A 113 2.92 -1.37 13.17
C GLU A 113 1.85 -0.64 12.33
N GLU A 114 2.02 0.65 12.10
CA GLU A 114 1.56 1.31 10.89
C GLU A 114 2.57 1.03 9.75
N GLU A 115 2.29 -0.04 8.97
CA GLU A 115 2.89 -0.42 7.67
C GLU A 115 3.82 -1.66 7.56
N GLN A 116 3.71 -2.63 8.47
CA GLN A 116 3.87 -4.04 8.01
C GLN A 116 2.54 -4.69 7.63
N GLY A 117 1.54 -3.85 7.30
CA GLY A 117 0.44 -4.25 6.44
C GLY A 117 1.03 -4.84 5.17
N TRP A 118 0.78 -6.12 4.93
CA TRP A 118 1.25 -6.85 3.77
C TRP A 118 1.01 -6.02 2.50
N LYS A 119 2.03 -5.28 2.03
CA LYS A 119 1.86 -4.35 0.90
C LYS A 119 1.38 -5.18 -0.28
N HIS A 120 0.32 -4.73 -0.95
CA HIS A 120 -0.25 -5.51 -2.03
C HIS A 120 0.86 -5.80 -3.05
N PRO A 121 1.21 -7.07 -3.32
CA PRO A 121 2.50 -7.43 -3.92
C PRO A 121 2.67 -6.80 -5.31
N VAL A 122 1.57 -6.64 -6.05
CA VAL A 122 1.57 -5.98 -7.35
C VAL A 122 1.72 -4.47 -7.22
N ALA A 123 1.06 -3.84 -6.25
CA ALA A 123 1.13 -2.39 -6.07
C ALA A 123 2.53 -1.99 -5.62
N TYR A 124 3.12 -2.77 -4.70
CA TYR A 124 4.49 -2.59 -4.25
C TYR A 124 5.51 -2.78 -5.37
N ALA A 125 5.36 -3.83 -6.19
CA ALA A 125 6.24 -4.03 -7.33
C ALA A 125 6.15 -2.87 -8.35
N LEU A 126 4.93 -2.37 -8.59
CA LEU A 126 4.71 -1.24 -9.49
C LEU A 126 5.27 0.07 -8.92
N SER A 127 5.12 0.33 -7.62
CA SER A 127 5.67 1.54 -7.00
C SER A 127 7.20 1.54 -7.01
N LEU A 128 7.84 0.38 -6.82
CA LEU A 128 9.28 0.26 -6.97
C LEU A 128 9.73 0.48 -8.42
N PHE A 129 9.00 -0.07 -9.39
CA PHE A 129 9.36 0.00 -10.81
C PHE A 129 9.13 1.41 -11.39
N PHE A 130 8.02 2.06 -11.02
CA PHE A 130 7.60 3.37 -11.50
C PHE A 130 7.76 4.46 -10.43
N LYS A 131 8.75 4.31 -9.54
CA LYS A 131 9.03 5.24 -8.43
C LYS A 131 9.24 6.68 -8.87
N ASP A 132 9.70 6.89 -10.11
CA ASP A 132 9.95 8.22 -10.67
C ASP A 132 8.65 8.87 -11.22
N VAL A 133 7.55 8.11 -11.27
CA VAL A 133 6.23 8.58 -11.70
C VAL A 133 5.32 8.81 -10.50
N THR A 134 5.17 7.81 -9.62
CA THR A 134 4.19 7.86 -8.51
C THR A 134 4.58 6.91 -7.38
N ASP A 135 3.85 6.99 -6.27
CA ASP A 135 4.04 6.20 -5.06
C ASP A 135 3.05 5.02 -4.92
N TYR A 136 3.21 4.25 -3.84
CA TYR A 136 2.39 3.06 -3.58
C TYR A 136 0.95 3.43 -3.26
N GLU A 137 0.77 4.50 -2.51
CA GLU A 137 -0.48 5.01 -1.97
C GLU A 137 -1.39 5.45 -3.12
N THR A 138 -0.83 6.15 -4.12
CA THR A 138 -1.55 6.55 -5.34
C THR A 138 -1.95 5.35 -6.19
N ILE A 139 -1.08 4.34 -6.32
CA ILE A 139 -1.40 3.10 -7.04
C ILE A 139 -2.52 2.32 -6.35
N MET A 140 -2.49 2.26 -5.02
CA MET A 140 -3.51 1.59 -4.22
C MET A 140 -4.85 2.31 -4.26
N ALA A 141 -4.86 3.64 -4.14
CA ALA A 141 -6.07 4.44 -4.27
C ALA A 141 -6.76 4.19 -5.62
N ALA A 142 -6.01 4.21 -6.72
CA ALA A 142 -6.55 3.90 -8.05
C ALA A 142 -7.11 2.47 -8.16
N HIS A 143 -6.49 1.50 -7.49
CA HIS A 143 -6.98 0.13 -7.45
C HIS A 143 -8.27 -0.02 -6.63
N GLU A 144 -8.34 0.64 -5.49
CA GLU A 144 -9.51 0.66 -4.60
C GLU A 144 -10.73 1.34 -5.26
N ASP A 145 -10.49 2.31 -6.14
CA ASP A 145 -11.50 2.90 -7.02
C ASP A 145 -11.99 1.95 -8.13
N GLY A 146 -11.48 0.71 -8.16
CA GLY A 146 -11.93 -0.35 -9.07
C GLY A 146 -11.10 -0.49 -10.35
N THR A 147 -9.98 0.24 -10.47
CA THR A 147 -9.08 0.08 -11.61
C THR A 147 -8.20 -1.16 -11.44
N GLY A 148 -8.34 -2.14 -12.33
CA GLY A 148 -7.47 -3.32 -12.29
C GLY A 148 -5.99 -2.98 -12.55
N PHE A 149 -5.07 -3.68 -11.87
CA PHE A 149 -3.62 -3.46 -12.00
C PHE A 149 -3.08 -3.48 -13.44
N GLY A 150 -3.71 -4.25 -14.34
CA GLY A 150 -3.32 -4.26 -15.75
C GLY A 150 -3.56 -2.92 -16.48
N VAL A 151 -4.58 -2.17 -16.07
CA VAL A 151 -4.85 -0.82 -16.58
C VAL A 151 -3.93 0.18 -15.91
N ILE A 152 -3.74 0.09 -14.59
CA ILE A 152 -2.80 0.92 -13.83
C ILE A 152 -1.39 0.82 -14.42
N THR A 153 -0.90 -0.40 -14.63
CA THR A 153 0.42 -0.65 -15.24
C THR A 153 0.54 -0.02 -16.63
N GLN A 154 -0.52 -0.08 -17.44
CA GLN A 154 -0.53 0.53 -18.77
C GLN A 154 -0.50 2.06 -18.67
N ALA A 155 -1.25 2.64 -17.75
CA ALA A 155 -1.26 4.08 -17.52
C ALA A 155 0.10 4.57 -17.03
N LEU A 156 0.71 3.92 -16.04
CA LEU A 156 2.07 4.21 -15.57
C LEU A 156 3.09 4.19 -16.70
N TRP A 157 3.02 3.18 -17.57
CA TRP A 157 3.88 3.14 -18.76
C TRP A 157 3.59 4.27 -19.75
N MET A 158 2.33 4.62 -19.99
CA MET A 158 1.99 5.74 -20.87
C MET A 158 2.52 7.06 -20.31
N THR A 159 2.46 7.24 -19.00
CA THR A 159 3.05 8.39 -18.30
C THR A 159 4.54 8.50 -18.57
N THR A 160 5.30 7.39 -18.49
CA THR A 160 6.73 7.43 -18.81
C THR A 160 7.02 7.76 -20.27
N GLN A 161 6.18 7.32 -21.22
CA GLN A 161 6.32 7.70 -22.64
C GLN A 161 6.05 9.18 -22.92
N MET A 162 5.36 9.84 -21.98
CA MET A 162 5.04 11.26 -22.04
C MET A 162 5.95 12.11 -21.16
N GLU A 163 6.98 11.50 -20.54
CA GLU A 163 7.86 12.16 -19.57
C GLU A 163 7.06 12.87 -18.45
N GLY A 164 5.93 12.27 -18.06
CA GLY A 164 5.01 12.80 -17.06
C GLY A 164 5.25 12.25 -15.66
N ASP A 165 4.49 12.78 -14.72
CA ASP A 165 4.52 12.43 -13.29
C ASP A 165 3.17 11.88 -12.81
N SER A 166 2.97 11.86 -11.50
CA SER A 166 1.75 11.36 -10.85
C SER A 166 0.48 12.06 -11.35
N GLU A 167 0.55 13.35 -11.68
CA GLU A 167 -0.61 14.09 -12.19
C GLU A 167 -1.00 13.58 -13.59
N VAL A 168 -0.01 13.37 -14.45
CA VAL A 168 -0.23 12.79 -15.79
C VAL A 168 -0.77 11.37 -15.68
N PHE A 169 -0.25 10.56 -14.75
CA PHE A 169 -0.76 9.22 -14.46
C PHE A 169 -2.25 9.23 -14.06
N LEU A 170 -2.64 10.07 -13.11
CA LEU A 170 -4.03 10.18 -12.67
C LEU A 170 -4.94 10.72 -13.78
N ALA A 171 -4.48 11.69 -14.56
CA ALA A 171 -5.22 12.20 -15.71
C ALA A 171 -5.45 11.10 -16.78
N ILE A 172 -4.48 10.21 -17.00
CA ILE A 172 -4.62 9.09 -17.94
C ILE A 172 -5.67 8.09 -17.44
N LEU A 173 -5.71 7.81 -16.14
CA LEU A 173 -6.73 6.95 -15.54
C LEU A 173 -8.12 7.58 -15.63
N GLN A 174 -8.24 8.86 -15.31
CA GLN A 174 -9.50 9.59 -15.44
C GLN A 174 -10.01 9.61 -16.88
N ALA A 175 -9.13 9.86 -17.86
CA ALA A 175 -9.50 9.79 -19.28
C ALA A 175 -9.92 8.38 -19.72
N LYS A 176 -9.31 7.34 -19.14
CA LYS A 176 -9.70 5.94 -19.40
C LYS A 176 -11.09 5.62 -18.86
N GLU A 177 -11.43 6.15 -17.68
CA GLU A 177 -12.72 5.97 -17.03
C GLU A 177 -13.83 6.74 -17.75
N THR A 178 -13.62 8.03 -17.97
CA THR A 178 -14.60 8.95 -18.58
C THR A 178 -14.71 8.78 -20.09
N GLY A 179 -13.65 8.31 -20.75
CA GLY A 179 -13.54 8.29 -22.21
C GLY A 179 -13.15 9.63 -22.83
N ASP A 180 -12.86 10.67 -22.03
CA ASP A 180 -12.42 11.97 -22.50
C ASP A 180 -10.89 12.09 -22.45
N TYR A 181 -10.27 12.19 -23.63
CA TYR A 181 -8.83 12.32 -23.79
C TYR A 181 -8.41 13.72 -24.23
N SER A 182 -9.31 14.71 -24.16
CA SER A 182 -9.04 16.09 -24.59
C SER A 182 -7.84 16.75 -23.90
N ALA A 183 -7.47 16.28 -22.71
CA ALA A 183 -6.27 16.69 -22.00
C ALA A 183 -4.96 16.26 -22.68
N PHE A 184 -5.00 15.31 -23.61
CA PHE A 184 -3.82 14.73 -24.25
C PHE A 184 -3.74 15.11 -25.72
N THR A 185 -2.72 15.89 -26.07
CA THR A 185 -2.38 16.21 -27.46
C THR A 185 -1.15 15.41 -27.87
N LEU A 186 -1.26 14.63 -28.94
CA LEU A 186 -0.16 13.86 -29.51
C LEU A 186 0.79 14.78 -30.30
N GLU A 187 1.97 14.27 -30.68
CA GLU A 187 2.98 15.03 -31.42
C GLU A 187 2.50 15.52 -32.80
N ASP A 188 1.55 14.81 -33.40
CA ASP A 188 0.90 15.20 -34.65
C ASP A 188 -0.21 16.25 -34.47
N GLY A 189 -0.40 16.73 -33.24
CA GLY A 189 -1.44 17.70 -32.86
C GLY A 189 -2.83 17.09 -32.71
N THR A 190 -2.99 15.77 -32.84
CA THR A 190 -4.29 15.12 -32.71
C THR A 190 -4.60 14.72 -31.27
N VAL A 191 -5.91 14.64 -30.97
CA VAL A 191 -6.42 14.17 -29.68
C VAL A 191 -6.90 12.72 -29.85
N PRO A 192 -6.43 11.77 -29.02
CA PRO A 192 -6.90 10.39 -29.06
C PRO A 192 -8.42 10.32 -28.84
N GLN A 193 -9.13 9.45 -29.56
CA GLN A 193 -10.58 9.29 -29.37
C GLN A 193 -10.94 8.12 -28.45
N ASN A 194 -9.96 7.28 -28.12
CA ASN A 194 -10.13 6.13 -27.23
C ASN A 194 -8.78 5.60 -26.74
N TRP A 195 -8.85 4.76 -25.70
CA TRP A 195 -7.69 4.09 -25.09
C TRP A 195 -6.77 3.38 -26.09
N GLY A 196 -7.35 2.70 -27.07
CA GLY A 196 -6.59 1.95 -28.08
C GLY A 196 -5.76 2.86 -28.97
N GLN A 197 -6.34 3.98 -29.41
CA GLN A 197 -5.64 5.01 -30.19
C GLN A 197 -4.55 5.68 -29.36
N PHE A 198 -4.85 6.03 -28.11
CA PHE A 198 -3.88 6.68 -27.23
C PHE A 198 -2.65 5.79 -27.00
N LYS A 199 -2.86 4.51 -26.66
CA LYS A 199 -1.78 3.52 -26.53
C LYS A 199 -0.99 3.33 -27.81
N LYS A 200 -1.67 3.31 -28.97
CA LYS A 200 -1.00 3.09 -30.25
C LYS A 200 -0.07 4.25 -30.59
N ALA A 201 -0.51 5.48 -30.38
CA ALA A 201 0.30 6.67 -30.61
C ALA A 201 1.59 6.67 -29.77
N LEU A 202 1.52 6.17 -28.52
CA LEU A 202 2.68 6.10 -27.64
C LEU A 202 3.62 4.91 -27.93
N LYS A 203 3.12 3.82 -28.52
CA LYS A 203 3.95 2.64 -28.86
C LYS A 203 4.99 2.89 -29.95
N GLU A 204 4.82 3.92 -30.77
CA GLU A 204 5.74 4.23 -31.87
C GLU A 204 7.05 4.88 -31.37
N LYS A 205 7.12 5.28 -30.09
CA LYS A 205 8.28 5.93 -29.44
C LYS A 205 9.38 4.99 -28.90
N LYS A 206 9.50 3.77 -29.44
CA LYS A 206 10.61 2.79 -29.26
C LYS A 206 10.59 1.82 -28.07
N ALA A 207 9.54 1.71 -27.28
CA ALA A 207 9.45 0.62 -26.31
C ALA A 207 8.02 0.07 -26.16
N ASN A 208 7.90 -1.24 -25.96
CA ASN A 208 6.64 -1.86 -25.58
C ASN A 208 6.70 -2.25 -24.10
N LEU A 209 5.56 -2.22 -23.40
CA LEU A 209 5.48 -2.56 -21.97
C LEU A 209 6.17 -3.88 -21.62
N GLY A 210 6.13 -4.88 -22.51
CA GLY A 210 6.81 -6.16 -22.31
C GLY A 210 8.34 -6.09 -22.40
N ALA A 211 8.89 -5.23 -23.25
CA ALA A 211 10.33 -4.97 -23.36
C ALA A 211 10.87 -4.26 -22.12
N ILE A 212 10.08 -3.34 -21.57
CA ILE A 212 10.39 -2.60 -20.34
C ILE A 212 10.33 -3.53 -19.12
N MET A 213 9.27 -4.35 -19.02
CA MET A 213 9.13 -5.36 -17.94
C MET A 213 10.19 -6.46 -18.00
N SER A 214 10.82 -6.68 -19.16
CA SER A 214 11.92 -7.65 -19.33
C SER A 214 13.32 -7.00 -19.24
N ASN A 215 13.39 -5.72 -18.85
CA ASN A 215 14.63 -4.96 -18.65
C ASN A 215 15.56 -4.93 -19.87
N ARG A 216 14.99 -5.03 -21.08
CA ARG A 216 15.75 -5.18 -22.34
C ARG A 216 16.43 -3.89 -22.80
N ASP A 217 16.05 -2.75 -22.23
CA ASP A 217 16.54 -1.41 -22.60
C ASP A 217 17.72 -0.92 -21.74
N GLN A 218 18.13 -1.65 -20.69
CA GLN A 218 19.31 -1.31 -19.87
C GLN A 218 20.62 -1.99 -20.33
N GLN A 219 20.60 -2.79 -21.40
CA GLN A 219 21.84 -3.27 -22.02
C GLN A 219 22.26 -2.32 -23.14
N GLY A 220 23.32 -1.55 -22.85
CA GLY A 220 24.04 -0.77 -23.83
C GLY A 220 24.39 -1.58 -25.08
N THR A 221 24.42 -0.88 -26.21
CA THR A 221 24.86 -1.34 -27.52
C THR A 221 26.07 -2.28 -27.44
N GLY A 222 25.89 -3.54 -27.81
CA GLY A 222 26.99 -4.50 -27.89
C GLY A 222 26.51 -5.95 -27.90
N ASP A 223 25.90 -6.33 -29.02
CA ASP A 223 25.91 -7.65 -29.68
C ASP A 223 24.53 -8.10 -30.14
N GLU A 224 24.51 -8.36 -31.44
CA GLU A 224 23.45 -8.98 -32.21
C GLU A 224 23.24 -10.41 -31.69
N VAL A 225 22.45 -10.57 -30.62
CA VAL A 225 21.94 -11.89 -30.23
C VAL A 225 20.63 -12.13 -30.99
N THR A 226 20.78 -12.62 -32.22
CA THR A 226 19.72 -13.36 -32.91
C THR A 226 19.12 -14.41 -31.95
N PRO A 227 17.79 -14.49 -31.80
CA PRO A 227 17.18 -15.57 -31.05
C PRO A 227 17.28 -16.86 -31.87
N THR A 228 18.36 -17.61 -31.66
CA THR A 228 18.40 -19.04 -31.96
C THR A 228 17.61 -19.76 -30.86
N GLY A 229 16.36 -20.09 -31.15
CA GLY A 229 15.45 -20.74 -30.21
C GLY A 229 14.23 -21.33 -30.90
N ASN A 230 14.47 -22.42 -31.63
CA ASN A 230 13.54 -23.46 -32.07
C ASN A 230 12.17 -23.07 -32.64
N ASN A 231 12.17 -22.88 -33.96
CA ASN A 231 11.09 -23.34 -34.83
C ASN A 231 10.82 -24.85 -34.61
N GLY A 232 9.69 -25.18 -34.03
CA GLY A 232 9.08 -26.51 -34.16
C GLY A 232 8.40 -26.60 -35.52
N GLN A 233 9.01 -27.33 -36.45
CA GLN A 233 8.48 -27.62 -37.79
C GLN A 233 8.06 -29.09 -37.90
N GLY A 234 6.82 -29.30 -38.38
CA GLY A 234 6.25 -30.58 -38.84
C GLY A 234 5.05 -31.05 -37.98
N SER A 235 3.86 -31.36 -38.49
CA SER A 235 3.42 -31.60 -39.88
C SER A 235 1.88 -31.67 -39.97
N ASP A 236 1.33 -31.02 -41.01
CA ASP A 236 0.20 -31.39 -41.88
C ASP A 236 -1.13 -31.97 -41.33
N LYS A 237 -2.24 -31.24 -41.57
CA LYS A 237 -3.24 -31.63 -42.60
C LYS A 237 -4.41 -30.62 -42.76
N SER A 238 -4.48 -30.03 -43.96
CA SER A 238 -5.66 -29.83 -44.83
C SER A 238 -6.98 -29.31 -44.22
N ASN A 239 -7.43 -28.11 -44.60
CA ASN A 239 -8.36 -27.93 -45.74
C ASN A 239 -8.75 -26.46 -45.98
N ASN A 240 -8.39 -25.99 -47.18
CA ASN A 240 -9.13 -25.17 -48.14
C ASN A 240 -10.35 -24.32 -47.69
N GLY A 241 -10.32 -23.02 -48.02
CA GLY A 241 -11.46 -22.10 -47.92
C GLY A 241 -11.18 -20.70 -48.46
N ASN A 242 -10.67 -20.61 -49.70
CA ASN A 242 -10.47 -19.35 -50.42
C ASN A 242 -11.82 -18.84 -50.96
N GLY A 243 -12.15 -17.57 -50.73
CA GLY A 243 -13.45 -17.01 -51.13
C GLY A 243 -13.50 -15.48 -51.18
N LYS A 244 -12.62 -14.85 -51.97
CA LYS A 244 -12.77 -13.47 -52.43
C LYS A 244 -13.83 -13.43 -53.54
N GLY A 245 -14.89 -12.64 -53.39
CA GLY A 245 -15.90 -12.43 -54.43
C GLY A 245 -16.58 -11.07 -54.33
N LYS A 246 -15.98 -10.04 -54.95
CA LYS A 246 -16.65 -8.80 -55.37
C LYS A 246 -17.23 -9.07 -56.77
N GLY A 247 -18.52 -8.84 -56.99
CA GLY A 247 -19.12 -8.93 -58.33
C GLY A 247 -20.59 -8.48 -58.39
N LYS A 248 -20.82 -7.34 -59.04
CA LYS A 248 -22.11 -6.74 -59.44
C LYS A 248 -22.62 -7.39 -60.74
N GLY A 249 -23.94 -7.51 -60.91
CA GLY A 249 -24.64 -7.66 -62.22
C GLY A 249 -25.69 -8.78 -62.20
N LYS A 250 -27.01 -8.48 -62.16
CA LYS A 250 -27.97 -8.15 -63.25
C LYS A 250 -28.57 -9.38 -63.96
N ASN A 251 -29.89 -9.49 -63.83
CA ASN A 251 -30.95 -10.05 -64.70
C ASN A 251 -30.78 -11.47 -65.30
N ASP A 252 -31.74 -12.35 -65.02
CA ASP A 252 -32.98 -12.51 -65.83
C ASP A 252 -34.13 -13.03 -64.95
#